data_AF-A0A8S3H4I2-F1
#
_entry.id   AF-A0A8S3H4I2-F1
#
_cell.length_a   1.000
_cell.length_b   1.000
_cell.length_c   1.000
_cell.angle_alpha   90.00
_cell.angle_beta   90.00
_cell.angle_gamma   90.00
#
_symmetry.space_group_name_H-M   'P 1'
#
loop_
_entity.id
_entity.type
_entity.pdbx_description
1 polymer ?
#
loop_
_entity_poly.entity_id
_entity_poly.type
_entity_poly.pdbx_seq_one_letter_code
_entity_poly.pdbx_strand_id
1 'polypeptide(L)'
;QKVLKQIAPRICIVEEAAEVFESHIVTAIGERIEHLILIGDHVQLRPSPNVYTLAKHFNLDVSLFERLIKNQMPSVQLCVQHRSIPIISSLTHHFYDIPI
;
A
#
# COMPACT_ATOMS: atom_id res chain seq x y z
N GLN A 1 0.40 -21.04 -3.16
CA GLN A 1 -0.82 -20.60 -2.44
C GLN A 1 -1.93 -21.66 -2.52
N LYS A 2 -1.94 -22.66 -1.63
CA LYS A 2 -2.98 -23.71 -1.63
C LYS A 2 -4.25 -23.25 -0.91
N VAL A 3 -4.08 -22.53 0.21
CA VAL A 3 -5.16 -22.07 1.08
C VAL A 3 -6.03 -21.00 0.40
N LEU A 4 -5.43 -19.95 -0.19
CA LEU A 4 -6.20 -18.89 -0.87
C LEU A 4 -7.03 -19.42 -2.04
N LYS A 5 -6.50 -20.40 -2.78
CA LYS A 5 -7.24 -21.08 -3.87
C LYS A 5 -8.40 -21.93 -3.36
N GLN A 6 -8.28 -22.53 -2.18
CA GLN A 6 -9.33 -23.33 -1.56
C GLN A 6 -10.44 -22.46 -0.95
N ILE A 7 -10.06 -21.38 -0.26
CA ILE A 7 -11.02 -20.42 0.31
C ILE A 7 -11.72 -19.66 -0.81
N ALA A 8 -10.96 -19.28 -1.85
CA ALA A 8 -11.42 -18.53 -3.01
C ALA A 8 -12.28 -17.30 -2.61
N PRO A 9 -11.70 -16.38 -1.82
CA PRO A 9 -12.45 -15.25 -1.28
C PRO A 9 -12.89 -14.30 -2.39
N ARG A 10 -14.06 -13.68 -2.21
CA ARG A 10 -14.58 -12.63 -3.11
C ARG A 10 -14.00 -11.25 -2.81
N ILE A 11 -13.56 -11.03 -1.57
CA ILE A 11 -13.04 -9.75 -1.09
C ILE A 11 -11.67 -10.00 -0.44
N CYS A 12 -10.68 -9.19 -0.81
CA CYS A 12 -9.37 -9.16 -0.17
C CYS A 12 -9.06 -7.76 0.34
N ILE A 13 -8.65 -7.67 1.60
CA ILE A 13 -8.17 -6.44 2.23
C ILE A 13 -6.69 -6.65 2.54
N VAL A 14 -5.86 -5.68 2.16
CA VAL A 14 -4.42 -5.66 2.45
C VAL A 14 -4.14 -4.39 3.24
N GLU A 15 -3.76 -4.56 4.50
CA GLU A 15 -3.23 -3.47 5.34
C GLU A 15 -1.73 -3.29 5.08
N GLU A 16 -1.21 -2.09 5.39
CA GLU A 16 0.18 -1.69 5.12
C GLU A 16 0.60 -1.95 3.66
N ALA A 17 -0.34 -1.80 2.73
CA ALA A 17 -0.16 -2.16 1.31
C ALA A 17 0.96 -1.37 0.62
N ALA A 18 1.37 -0.22 1.18
CA ALA A 18 2.50 0.57 0.71
C ALA A 18 3.86 -0.11 0.96
N GLU A 19 3.95 -0.99 1.97
CA GLU A 19 5.16 -1.72 2.38
C GLU A 19 5.25 -3.13 1.78
N VAL A 20 4.23 -3.54 1.03
CA VAL A 20 4.14 -4.89 0.43
C VAL A 20 4.57 -4.85 -1.03
N PHE A 21 5.41 -5.81 -1.43
CA PHE A 21 5.76 -5.99 -2.84
C PHE A 21 4.52 -6.22 -3.69
N GLU A 22 4.47 -5.56 -4.85
CA GLU A 22 3.42 -5.77 -5.83
C GLU A 22 3.22 -7.26 -6.17
N SER A 23 4.32 -8.02 -6.33
CA SER A 23 4.27 -9.44 -6.64
C SER A 23 3.50 -10.26 -5.59
N HIS A 24 3.61 -9.90 -4.32
CA HIS A 24 2.88 -10.56 -3.24
C HIS A 24 1.38 -10.30 -3.35
N ILE A 25 0.98 -9.05 -3.67
CA ILE A 25 -0.44 -8.71 -3.84
C ILE A 25 -1.00 -9.36 -5.11
N VAL A 26 -0.29 -9.26 -6.24
CA VAL A 26 -0.73 -9.84 -7.52
C VAL A 26 -0.95 -11.33 -7.40
N THR A 27 -0.05 -12.05 -6.71
CA THR A 27 -0.27 -13.48 -6.49
C THR A 27 -1.46 -13.74 -5.57
N ALA A 28 -1.78 -12.88 -4.61
CA ALA A 28 -2.95 -13.04 -3.73
C ALA A 28 -4.30 -12.84 -4.45
N ILE A 29 -4.30 -12.14 -5.59
CA ILE A 29 -5.49 -11.95 -6.42
C ILE A 29 -5.79 -13.22 -7.21
N GLY A 30 -6.71 -14.04 -6.70
CA GLY A 30 -7.23 -15.22 -7.40
C GLY A 30 -8.42 -14.89 -8.32
N GLU A 31 -8.80 -15.86 -9.17
CA GLU A 31 -9.90 -15.72 -10.15
C GLU A 31 -11.27 -15.36 -9.54
N ARG A 32 -11.48 -15.62 -8.25
CA ARG A 32 -12.74 -15.32 -7.55
C ARG A 32 -12.77 -13.96 -6.85
N ILE A 33 -11.66 -13.22 -6.84
CA ILE A 33 -11.61 -11.89 -6.23
C ILE A 33 -12.45 -10.95 -7.09
N GLU A 34 -13.45 -10.34 -6.47
CA GLU A 34 -14.27 -9.31 -7.08
C GLU A 34 -13.84 -7.94 -6.58
N HIS A 35 -13.52 -7.82 -5.28
CA HIS A 35 -13.09 -6.56 -4.66
C HIS A 35 -11.72 -6.70 -3.99
N LEU A 36 -10.81 -5.79 -4.33
CA LEU A 36 -9.52 -5.61 -3.67
C LEU A 36 -9.49 -4.25 -2.97
N ILE A 37 -9.23 -4.24 -1.67
CA ILE A 37 -9.11 -3.05 -0.84
C ILE A 37 -7.67 -2.96 -0.36
N LEU A 38 -6.99 -1.88 -0.74
CA LEU A 38 -5.61 -1.62 -0.34
C LEU A 38 -5.59 -0.45 0.63
N ILE A 39 -5.08 -0.67 1.84
CA ILE A 39 -4.95 0.34 2.87
C ILE A 39 -3.45 0.49 3.15
N GLY A 40 -2.93 1.69 3.04
CA GLY A 40 -1.52 1.95 3.26
C GLY A 40 -1.20 3.42 3.16
N ASP A 41 0.08 3.73 3.34
CA ASP A 41 0.58 5.09 3.26
C ASP A 41 1.82 5.13 2.34
N HIS A 42 1.62 5.68 1.15
CA HIS A 42 2.66 5.76 0.12
C HIS A 42 3.73 6.84 0.39
N VAL A 43 3.54 7.64 1.45
CA VAL A 43 4.50 8.65 1.93
C VAL A 43 5.44 8.05 2.98
N GLN A 44 5.08 6.89 3.57
CA GLN A 44 5.89 6.19 4.56
C GLN A 44 6.83 5.16 3.91
N LEU A 45 7.05 4.02 4.56
CA LEU A 45 7.96 2.99 4.11
C LEU A 45 7.47 2.33 2.82
N ARG A 46 8.44 1.94 2.00
CA ARG A 46 8.26 1.12 0.80
C ARG A 46 8.76 -0.29 1.05
N PRO A 47 8.32 -1.29 0.27
CA PRO A 47 8.95 -2.60 0.29
C PRO A 47 10.44 -2.48 -0.03
N SER A 48 11.28 -3.22 0.69
CA SER A 48 12.74 -3.17 0.55
C SER A 48 13.28 -4.43 -0.13
N PRO A 49 13.63 -4.40 -1.44
CA PRO A 49 14.32 -5.50 -2.10
C PRO A 49 15.67 -5.80 -1.45
N ASN A 50 16.01 -7.08 -1.30
CA ASN A 50 17.34 -7.49 -0.83
C ASN A 50 18.48 -7.09 -1.79
N VAL A 51 18.15 -6.85 -3.06
CA VAL A 51 19.11 -6.47 -4.10
C VAL A 51 18.84 -5.03 -4.49
N TYR A 52 19.72 -4.12 -4.09
CA TYR A 52 19.60 -2.68 -4.35
C TYR A 52 19.41 -2.33 -5.84
N THR A 53 20.07 -3.07 -6.74
CA THR A 53 19.95 -2.82 -8.19
C THR A 53 18.53 -3.07 -8.70
N LEU A 54 17.77 -3.96 -8.07
CA LEU A 54 16.38 -4.23 -8.43
C LEU A 54 15.44 -3.08 -8.02
N ALA A 55 15.67 -2.46 -6.87
CA ALA A 55 14.99 -1.22 -6.51
C ALA A 55 15.35 -0.13 -7.52
N LYS A 56 16.65 0.15 -7.69
CA LYS A 56 17.13 1.31 -8.45
C LYS A 56 16.79 1.28 -9.95
N HIS A 57 16.95 0.13 -10.61
CA HIS A 57 16.83 0.05 -12.07
C HIS A 57 15.50 -0.55 -12.54
N PHE A 58 14.78 -1.24 -11.66
CA PHE A 58 13.55 -1.95 -12.00
C PHE A 58 12.35 -1.55 -11.15
N ASN A 59 12.52 -0.58 -10.24
CA ASN A 59 11.46 -0.06 -9.36
C ASN A 59 10.77 -1.16 -8.54
N LEU A 60 11.52 -2.19 -8.12
CA LEU A 60 10.96 -3.31 -7.38
C LEU A 60 10.50 -2.91 -5.96
N ASP A 61 10.95 -1.76 -5.46
CA ASP A 61 10.51 -1.12 -4.23
C ASP A 61 9.20 -0.33 -4.38
N VAL A 62 8.64 -0.21 -5.58
CA VAL A 62 7.33 0.43 -5.76
C VAL A 62 6.22 -0.60 -5.52
N SER A 63 5.40 -0.37 -4.49
CA SER A 63 4.25 -1.22 -4.19
C SER A 63 3.13 -1.05 -5.23
N LEU A 64 2.24 -2.05 -5.30
CA LEU A 64 1.03 -1.94 -6.14
C LEU A 64 0.22 -0.70 -5.73
N PHE A 65 0.07 -0.48 -4.43
CA PHE A 65 -0.66 0.66 -3.86
C PHE A 65 -0.12 1.99 -4.39
N GLU A 66 1.19 2.22 -4.25
CA GLU A 66 1.82 3.45 -4.73
C GLU A 66 1.69 3.60 -6.25
N ARG A 67 1.86 2.51 -7.00
CA ARG A 67 1.74 2.54 -8.47
C ARG A 67 0.34 2.92 -8.92
N LEU A 68 -0.72 2.42 -8.26
CA LEU A 68 -2.10 2.79 -8.60
C LEU A 68 -2.37 4.27 -8.33
N ILE A 69 -1.87 4.81 -7.21
CA ILE A 69 -1.98 6.24 -6.89
C ILE A 69 -1.25 7.10 -7.94
N LYS A 70 -0.02 6.73 -8.31
CA LYS A 70 0.75 7.41 -9.37
C LYS A 70 0.05 7.40 -10.73
N ASN A 71 -0.72 6.33 -11.00
CA ASN A 71 -1.57 6.22 -12.19
C ASN A 71 -2.93 6.92 -12.03
N GLN A 72 -3.09 7.79 -11.03
CA GLN A 72 -4.29 8.61 -10.80
C GLN A 72 -5.55 7.76 -10.58
N MET A 73 -5.41 6.55 -10.06
CA MET A 73 -6.57 5.79 -9.60
C MET A 73 -7.22 6.50 -8.41
N PRO A 74 -8.56 6.49 -8.31
CA PRO A 74 -9.26 7.06 -7.16
C PRO A 74 -8.74 6.46 -5.86
N SER A 75 -8.32 7.32 -4.94
CA SER A 75 -7.88 6.96 -3.59
C SER A 75 -8.44 7.98 -2.59
N VAL A 76 -8.53 7.56 -1.32
CA VAL A 76 -9.08 8.39 -0.24
C VAL A 76 -8.03 8.46 0.86
N GLN A 77 -7.70 9.68 1.28
CA GLN A 77 -6.83 9.93 2.43
C GLN A 77 -7.67 10.20 3.68
N LEU A 78 -7.34 9.54 4.79
CA LEU A 78 -7.90 9.86 6.10
C LEU A 78 -7.16 11.08 6.67
N CYS A 79 -7.91 12.11 7.06
CA CYS A 79 -7.36 13.42 7.44
C CYS A 79 -7.57 13.75 8.93
N VAL A 80 -7.81 12.74 9.77
CA VAL A 80 -7.98 12.92 11.22
C VAL A 80 -7.12 11.90 11.94
N GLN A 81 -6.06 12.37 12.58
CA GLN A 81 -5.23 11.52 13.43
C GLN A 81 -5.68 11.55 14.89
N HIS A 82 -5.73 10.37 15.52
CA HIS A 82 -6.18 10.19 16.91
C HIS A 82 -5.08 9.73 17.87
N ARG A 83 -3.85 9.54 17.38
CA ARG A 83 -2.78 8.88 18.16
C ARG A 83 -1.86 9.90 18.84
N SER A 84 -1.33 10.84 18.08
CA SER A 84 -0.30 11.76 18.53
C SER A 84 -0.92 13.04 19.10
N ILE A 85 -0.28 13.62 20.11
CA ILE A 85 -0.66 14.94 20.59
C ILE A 85 -0.49 16.00 19.47
N PRO A 86 -1.27 17.09 19.46
CA PRO A 86 -1.29 18.03 18.34
C PRO A 86 0.08 18.59 17.94
N ILE A 87 0.94 18.88 18.91
CA ILE A 87 2.28 19.43 18.65
C ILE A 87 3.21 18.44 17.96
N ILE A 88 3.08 17.13 18.24
CA ILE A 88 3.87 16.10 17.56
C ILE A 88 3.27 15.84 16.18
N SER A 89 1.94 15.77 16.07
CA SER A 89 1.24 15.61 14.80
C SER A 89 1.58 16.71 13.81
N SER A 90 1.64 17.97 14.27
CA SER A 90 1.95 19.10 13.38
C SER A 90 3.29 18.98 12.67
N LEU A 91 4.23 18.20 13.23
CA LEU A 91 5.53 17.95 12.60
C LEU A 91 5.43 17.08 11.35
N THR A 92 4.39 16.26 11.22
CA THR A 92 4.23 15.36 10.07
C THR A 92 3.43 15.99 8.93
N HIS A 93 2.80 17.15 9.13
CA HIS A 93 1.90 17.75 8.14
C HIS A 93 2.60 18.08 6.83
N HIS A 94 3.90 18.39 6.86
CA HIS A 94 4.66 18.75 5.66
C HIS A 94 4.92 17.57 4.72
N PHE A 95 4.64 16.33 5.15
CA PHE A 95 4.78 15.15 4.30
C PHE A 95 3.53 14.90 3.43
N TYR A 96 2.38 15.47 3.79
CA TYR A 96 1.11 15.19 3.13
C TYR A 96 0.55 16.45 2.46
N ASP A 97 0.01 16.30 1.24
CA ASP A 97 -0.62 17.40 0.51
C ASP A 97 -1.89 17.90 1.21
N ILE A 98 -2.63 16.98 1.82
CA ILE A 98 -3.78 17.28 2.66
C ILE A 98 -3.36 17.07 4.12
N PRO A 99 -3.42 18.10 4.98
CA PRO A 99 -3.10 17.97 6.39
C PRO A 99 -3.99 16.96 7.11
N ILE A 100 -3.39 16.23 8.07
CA ILE A 100 -4.02 15.25 8.98
C ILE A 100 -4.49 15.87 10.30
#